data_AF-A0A5J4L3A2-F1
#
_entry.id   AF-A0A5J4L3A2-F1
#
_cell.length_a   1.000
_cell.length_b   1.000
_cell.length_c   1.000
_cell.angle_alpha   90.00
_cell.angle_beta   90.00
_cell.angle_gamma   90.00
#
_symmetry.space_group_name_H-M   'P 1'
#
loop_
_entity.id
_entity.type
_entity.pdbx_description
1 polymer ?
#
loop_
_entity_poly.entity_id
_entity_poly.type
_entity_poly.pdbx_seq_one_letter_code
_entity_poly.pdbx_strand_id
1 'polypeptide(L)'
;MNSSGRGHPEHEDFPWTITVADHPPRSESSQYRASRTLMVKLVGTTGDWTFAPGPYQDHHGGGVWVHDGDGWLCLLLPLGIEWSAQFCADPAKVDRIRRCAARVVGAFPDTLPGYANLGYDDGQRLLDTPVETAEQVAEWTDSIFNASVPLPAGTHSGVLPKAAGYHHYPKPIVDIDHFRYDDFDLFVTDGRGLPAAVVPVSPRGSGDGRVRLLAAHPSSPYADRLAGPGPVDRTVRTEEAPATDGEGALLSADDLLAQQAFSRQT
;
A
#
# COMPACT_ATOMS: atom_id res chain seq x y z
N MET A 1 -38.95 35.26 9.79
CA MET A 1 -38.02 34.94 10.90
C MET A 1 -36.78 34.36 10.26
N ASN A 2 -35.68 35.11 10.28
CA ASN A 2 -34.43 34.75 9.60
C ASN A 2 -33.61 33.75 10.43
N SER A 3 -33.06 32.77 9.72
CA SER A 3 -32.16 31.72 10.19
C SER A 3 -30.85 32.29 10.76
N SER A 4 -30.58 32.06 12.04
CA SER A 4 -29.22 32.13 12.56
C SER A 4 -28.55 30.77 12.33
N GLY A 5 -27.79 30.65 11.24
CA GLY A 5 -26.88 29.53 11.03
C GLY A 5 -25.90 29.45 12.20
N ARG A 6 -25.97 28.39 12.99
CA ARG A 6 -24.92 28.03 13.94
C ARG A 6 -23.81 27.33 13.17
N GLY A 7 -22.91 28.10 12.58
CA GLY A 7 -21.54 27.63 12.37
C GLY A 7 -20.81 27.66 13.72
N HIS A 8 -19.97 26.67 13.98
CA HIS A 8 -18.95 26.73 15.02
C HIS A 8 -17.58 26.90 14.34
N PRO A 9 -16.65 27.64 14.95
CA PRO A 9 -15.27 27.69 14.47
C PRO A 9 -14.57 26.37 14.78
N GLU A 10 -13.99 25.76 13.76
CA GLU A 10 -13.03 24.66 13.88
C GLU A 10 -11.63 25.23 13.57
N HIS A 11 -10.66 24.88 14.40
CA HIS A 11 -9.26 25.31 14.27
C HIS A 11 -8.34 24.22 14.81
N GLU A 12 -7.36 23.81 14.02
CA GLU A 12 -6.28 22.92 14.44
C GLU A 12 -4.92 23.60 14.19
N ASP A 13 -4.19 23.89 15.27
CA ASP A 13 -2.75 24.17 15.23
C ASP A 13 -2.02 23.00 15.91
N PHE A 14 -1.76 21.92 15.17
CA PHE A 14 -0.92 20.82 15.67
C PHE A 14 0.18 20.48 14.65
N PRO A 15 1.42 20.99 14.82
CA PRO A 15 2.56 20.37 14.14
C PRO A 15 2.76 18.97 14.74
N TRP A 16 2.57 17.92 13.95
CA TRP A 16 2.79 16.54 14.40
C TRP A 16 3.69 15.76 13.42
N THR A 17 4.32 14.73 13.94
CA THR A 17 5.30 13.89 13.25
C THR A 17 5.02 12.43 13.61
N ILE A 18 5.08 11.52 12.66
CA ILE A 18 5.19 10.07 12.84
C ILE A 18 6.29 9.60 11.90
N THR A 19 7.06 8.61 12.33
CA THR A 19 8.00 7.93 11.45
C THR A 19 7.24 6.80 10.77
N VAL A 20 7.31 6.74 9.45
CA VAL A 20 6.83 5.61 8.64
C VAL A 20 8.06 4.93 8.09
N ALA A 21 8.10 3.60 8.10
CA ALA A 21 9.25 2.88 7.56
C ALA A 21 9.30 3.00 6.04
N ASP A 22 10.50 3.25 5.50
CA ASP A 22 10.77 2.98 4.10
C ASP A 22 10.86 1.47 3.83
N HIS A 23 10.67 1.08 2.56
CA HIS A 23 10.72 -0.32 2.15
C HIS A 23 12.15 -0.78 1.85
N PRO A 24 12.55 -1.97 2.31
CA PRO A 24 13.84 -2.54 1.97
C PRO A 24 13.98 -2.81 0.46
N PRO A 25 15.20 -2.92 -0.07
CA PRO A 25 15.42 -3.21 -1.49
C PRO A 25 14.79 -4.55 -1.87
N ARG A 26 13.97 -4.56 -2.92
CA ARG A 26 13.28 -5.78 -3.38
C ARG A 26 13.85 -6.31 -4.69
N SER A 27 13.85 -7.63 -4.83
CA SER A 27 13.94 -8.28 -6.14
C SER A 27 12.56 -8.15 -6.81
N GLU A 28 12.45 -7.26 -7.80
CA GLU A 28 11.18 -7.07 -8.50
C GLU A 28 10.74 -8.34 -9.24
N SER A 29 9.49 -8.74 -9.07
CA SER A 29 8.87 -9.79 -9.88
C SER A 29 8.74 -9.34 -11.34
N SER A 30 8.69 -10.29 -12.28
CA SER A 30 8.41 -9.97 -13.69
C SER A 30 7.06 -9.27 -13.84
N GLN A 31 6.09 -9.69 -13.03
CA GLN A 31 4.74 -9.13 -13.01
C GLN A 31 4.75 -7.65 -12.64
N TYR A 32 5.47 -7.29 -11.58
CA TYR A 32 5.60 -5.91 -11.15
C TYR A 32 6.28 -5.04 -12.20
N ARG A 33 7.38 -5.52 -12.81
CA ARG A 33 8.05 -4.77 -13.89
C ARG A 33 7.12 -4.51 -15.06
N ALA A 34 6.29 -5.48 -15.42
CA ALA A 34 5.28 -5.32 -16.46
C ALA A 34 4.22 -4.29 -16.05
N SER A 35 3.71 -4.34 -14.81
CA SER A 35 2.79 -3.36 -14.24
C SER A 35 3.36 -1.94 -14.30
N ARG A 36 4.56 -1.73 -13.75
CA ARG A 36 5.26 -0.44 -13.75
C ARG A 36 5.48 0.10 -15.16
N THR A 37 5.90 -0.77 -16.08
CA THR A 37 6.10 -0.41 -17.49
C THR A 37 4.81 0.05 -18.14
N LEU A 38 3.71 -0.66 -17.89
CA LEU A 38 2.39 -0.28 -18.40
C LEU A 38 1.94 1.05 -17.78
N MET A 39 1.99 1.22 -16.45
CA MET A 39 1.62 2.45 -15.76
C MET A 39 2.34 3.68 -16.37
N VAL A 40 3.66 3.59 -16.58
CA VAL A 40 4.44 4.69 -17.18
C VAL A 40 3.96 5.02 -18.60
N LYS A 41 3.63 4.01 -19.42
CA LYS A 41 3.07 4.22 -20.76
C LYS A 41 1.71 4.89 -20.70
N LEU A 42 0.82 4.44 -19.80
CA LEU A 42 -0.52 4.99 -19.61
C LEU A 42 -0.46 6.47 -19.25
N VAL A 43 0.30 6.82 -18.21
CA VAL A 43 0.47 8.23 -17.80
C VAL A 43 1.14 9.06 -18.90
N GLY A 44 2.08 8.48 -19.64
CA GLY A 44 2.71 9.16 -20.78
C GLY A 44 1.75 9.49 -21.93
N THR A 45 0.57 8.87 -21.96
CA THR A 45 -0.49 9.15 -22.93
C THR A 45 -1.61 10.04 -22.40
N THR A 46 -1.65 10.31 -21.09
CA THR A 46 -2.63 11.23 -20.49
C THR A 46 -2.11 12.67 -20.49
N GLY A 47 -2.90 13.60 -21.03
CA GLY A 47 -2.57 15.04 -21.02
C GLY A 47 -3.04 15.78 -19.77
N ASP A 48 -3.85 15.13 -18.95
CA ASP A 48 -4.63 15.68 -17.83
C ASP A 48 -4.30 14.99 -16.50
N TRP A 49 -3.14 14.34 -16.41
CA TRP A 49 -2.70 13.70 -15.18
C TRP A 49 -2.70 14.69 -14.00
N THR A 50 -3.44 14.35 -12.95
CA THR A 50 -3.77 15.30 -11.88
C THR A 50 -2.66 15.49 -10.85
N PHE A 51 -1.73 14.53 -10.74
CA PHE A 51 -0.56 14.69 -9.89
C PHE A 51 0.55 15.44 -10.62
N ALA A 52 1.49 15.99 -9.84
CA ALA A 52 2.62 16.71 -10.40
C ALA A 52 3.36 15.84 -11.44
N PRO A 53 3.96 16.45 -12.48
CA PRO A 53 4.69 15.71 -13.49
C PRO A 53 5.75 14.81 -12.87
N GLY A 54 6.01 13.69 -13.54
CA GLY A 54 6.98 12.71 -13.12
C GLY A 54 8.40 13.28 -12.88
N PRO A 55 9.29 12.44 -12.38
CA PRO A 55 9.24 10.99 -12.51
C PRO A 55 8.31 10.31 -11.48
N TYR A 56 7.70 9.20 -11.90
CA TYR A 56 6.63 8.51 -11.16
C TYR A 56 7.14 7.24 -10.48
N GLN A 57 6.74 7.07 -9.23
CA GLN A 57 6.77 5.82 -8.49
C GLN A 57 5.41 5.13 -8.57
N ASP A 58 5.40 3.81 -8.51
CA ASP A 58 4.23 2.96 -8.60
C ASP A 58 3.76 2.54 -7.20
N HIS A 59 2.88 3.37 -6.66
CA HIS A 59 2.30 3.16 -5.35
C HIS A 59 1.30 2.00 -5.36
N HIS A 60 1.40 1.13 -4.35
CA HIS A 60 0.55 -0.05 -4.13
C HIS A 60 -0.79 0.35 -3.47
N GLY A 61 -1.50 1.27 -4.13
CA GLY A 61 -2.67 1.96 -3.58
C GLY A 61 -4.02 1.50 -4.11
N GLY A 62 -4.08 0.43 -4.92
CA GLY A 62 -5.35 -0.05 -5.50
C GLY A 62 -5.78 0.74 -6.73
N GLY A 63 -4.83 1.22 -7.53
CA GLY A 63 -5.10 1.88 -8.80
C GLY A 63 -5.64 0.91 -9.85
N VAL A 64 -6.65 1.33 -10.59
CA VAL A 64 -7.17 0.62 -11.77
C VAL A 64 -7.29 1.61 -12.91
N TRP A 65 -6.48 1.39 -13.93
CA TRP A 65 -6.57 2.15 -15.17
C TRP A 65 -7.70 1.62 -16.05
N VAL A 66 -8.46 2.52 -16.66
CA VAL A 66 -9.55 2.19 -17.58
C VAL A 66 -9.49 3.11 -18.79
N HIS A 67 -9.96 2.63 -19.94
CA HIS A 67 -10.03 3.42 -21.17
C HIS A 67 -11.48 3.74 -21.53
N ASP A 68 -11.86 5.02 -21.57
CA ASP A 68 -13.25 5.46 -21.76
C ASP A 68 -13.56 6.02 -23.16
N GLY A 69 -12.64 5.84 -24.10
CA GLY A 69 -12.76 6.30 -25.49
C GLY A 69 -12.15 7.69 -25.71
N ASP A 70 -12.12 8.54 -24.66
CA ASP A 70 -11.42 9.83 -24.68
C ASP A 70 -9.96 9.69 -24.21
N GLY A 71 -9.67 8.66 -23.40
CA GLY A 71 -8.30 8.29 -23.05
C GLY A 71 -8.23 7.36 -21.86
N TRP A 72 -7.11 7.43 -21.14
CA TRP A 72 -6.86 6.62 -19.95
C TRP A 72 -7.23 7.38 -18.68
N LEU A 73 -8.02 6.74 -17.82
CA LEU A 73 -8.38 7.25 -16.50
C LEU A 73 -7.83 6.31 -15.42
N CYS A 74 -7.23 6.87 -14.38
CA CYS A 74 -6.88 6.10 -13.19
C CYS A 74 -8.00 6.22 -12.14
N LEU A 75 -8.63 5.10 -11.83
CA LEU A 75 -9.63 4.99 -10.76
C LEU A 75 -8.98 4.36 -9.53
N LEU A 76 -9.19 4.96 -8.36
CA LEU A 76 -8.78 4.34 -7.10
C LEU A 76 -9.91 3.45 -6.60
N LEU A 77 -9.62 2.16 -6.43
CA LEU A 77 -10.56 1.26 -5.78
C LEU A 77 -10.67 1.58 -4.28
N PRO A 78 -11.76 1.15 -3.61
CA PRO A 78 -11.93 1.39 -2.19
C PRO A 78 -10.82 0.83 -1.30
N LEU A 79 -10.10 -0.20 -1.77
CA LEU A 79 -9.00 -0.85 -1.06
C LEU A 79 -7.82 -1.09 -2.01
N GLY A 80 -6.62 -0.77 -1.55
CA GLY A 80 -5.34 -1.18 -2.13
C GLY A 80 -4.55 -2.07 -1.16
N ILE A 81 -3.68 -2.91 -1.69
CA ILE A 81 -2.83 -3.81 -0.90
C ILE A 81 -1.42 -3.25 -0.91
N GLU A 82 -1.01 -2.69 0.23
CA GLU A 82 0.41 -2.37 0.48
C GLU A 82 1.26 -3.60 0.24
N TRP A 83 2.44 -3.45 -0.37
CA TRP A 83 3.29 -4.59 -0.70
C TRP A 83 3.57 -5.47 0.52
N SER A 84 3.93 -4.86 1.65
CA SER A 84 4.24 -5.59 2.89
C SER A 84 3.02 -6.27 3.54
N ALA A 85 1.81 -5.81 3.22
CA ALA A 85 0.58 -6.35 3.79
C ALA A 85 0.16 -7.68 3.16
N GLN A 86 0.71 -8.04 2.00
CA GLN A 86 0.39 -9.29 1.30
C GLN A 86 0.53 -10.53 2.20
N PHE A 87 1.48 -10.51 3.15
CA PHE A 87 1.79 -11.64 4.02
C PHE A 87 0.72 -11.91 5.08
N CYS A 88 -0.10 -10.92 5.42
CA CYS A 88 -1.26 -11.07 6.30
C CYS A 88 -2.60 -11.07 5.57
N ALA A 89 -2.62 -10.90 4.25
CA ALA A 89 -3.86 -10.77 3.50
C ALA A 89 -4.59 -12.12 3.35
N ASP A 90 -5.89 -12.09 3.62
CA ASP A 90 -6.82 -13.21 3.43
C ASP A 90 -7.18 -13.33 1.93
N PRO A 91 -6.84 -14.45 1.25
CA PRO A 91 -7.12 -14.64 -0.16
C PRO A 91 -8.59 -14.40 -0.55
N ALA A 92 -9.54 -14.83 0.29
CA ALA A 92 -10.96 -14.67 0.00
C ALA A 92 -11.41 -13.20 0.05
N LYS A 93 -10.76 -12.38 0.89
CA LYS A 93 -11.00 -10.93 0.95
C LYS A 93 -10.32 -10.22 -0.21
N VAL A 94 -9.10 -10.61 -0.59
CA VAL A 94 -8.42 -10.11 -1.79
C VAL A 94 -9.20 -10.44 -3.06
N ASP A 95 -9.80 -11.63 -3.16
CA ASP A 95 -10.65 -12.01 -4.29
C ASP A 95 -11.90 -11.12 -4.42
N ARG A 96 -12.41 -10.53 -3.31
CA ARG A 96 -13.47 -9.51 -3.39
C ARG A 96 -12.96 -8.21 -4.03
N ILE A 97 -11.72 -7.80 -3.72
CA ILE A 97 -11.07 -6.65 -4.35
C ILE A 97 -10.88 -6.92 -5.85
N ARG A 98 -10.37 -8.11 -6.23
CA ARG A 98 -10.27 -8.54 -7.63
C ARG A 98 -11.61 -8.47 -8.37
N ARG A 99 -12.68 -9.03 -7.80
CA ARG A 99 -14.01 -8.95 -8.41
C ARG A 99 -14.50 -7.52 -8.57
N CYS A 100 -14.16 -6.62 -7.64
CA CYS A 100 -14.47 -5.20 -7.79
C CYS A 100 -13.72 -4.60 -8.98
N ALA A 101 -12.42 -4.86 -9.11
CA ALA A 101 -11.61 -4.45 -10.26
C ALA A 101 -12.19 -5.00 -11.58
N ALA A 102 -12.54 -6.30 -11.62
CA ALA A 102 -13.11 -6.93 -12.81
C ALA A 102 -14.43 -6.27 -13.24
N ARG A 103 -15.29 -5.89 -12.28
CA ARG A 103 -16.53 -5.15 -12.58
C ARG A 103 -16.25 -3.76 -13.14
N VAL A 104 -15.26 -3.06 -12.60
CA VAL A 104 -14.84 -1.74 -13.09
C VAL A 104 -14.30 -1.87 -14.51
N VAL A 105 -13.29 -2.71 -14.73
CA VAL A 105 -12.68 -2.93 -16.06
C VAL A 105 -13.72 -3.40 -17.08
N GLY A 106 -14.63 -4.29 -16.69
CA GLY A 106 -15.70 -4.77 -17.56
C GLY A 106 -16.69 -3.69 -18.02
N ALA A 107 -16.76 -2.54 -17.32
CA ALA A 107 -17.56 -1.39 -17.77
C ALA A 107 -16.86 -0.55 -18.86
N PHE A 108 -15.57 -0.79 -19.12
CA PHE A 108 -14.74 -0.05 -20.07
C PHE A 108 -14.11 -1.03 -21.07
N PRO A 109 -14.83 -1.41 -22.13
CA PRO A 109 -14.46 -2.54 -23.00
C PRO A 109 -13.12 -2.38 -23.74
N ASP A 110 -12.65 -1.15 -23.93
CA ASP A 110 -11.37 -0.87 -24.59
C ASP A 110 -10.15 -1.02 -23.67
N THR A 111 -10.36 -1.23 -22.37
CA THR A 111 -9.28 -1.30 -21.37
C THR A 111 -8.31 -2.46 -21.63
N LEU A 112 -8.82 -3.70 -21.72
CA LEU A 112 -7.96 -4.87 -21.90
C LEU A 112 -7.30 -4.92 -23.29
N PRO A 113 -8.00 -4.61 -24.40
CA PRO A 113 -7.34 -4.41 -25.70
C PRO A 113 -6.28 -3.32 -25.66
N GLY A 114 -6.54 -2.21 -24.96
CA GLY A 114 -5.59 -1.12 -24.77
C GLY A 114 -4.33 -1.57 -24.03
N TYR A 115 -4.46 -2.37 -22.97
CA TYR A 115 -3.32 -2.96 -22.26
C TYR A 115 -2.49 -3.87 -23.16
N ALA A 116 -3.14 -4.76 -23.92
CA ALA A 116 -2.46 -5.65 -24.86
C ALA A 116 -1.69 -4.86 -25.94
N ASN A 117 -2.28 -3.79 -26.47
CA ASN A 117 -1.61 -2.89 -27.43
C ASN A 117 -0.38 -2.19 -26.83
N LEU A 118 -0.34 -2.01 -25.51
CA LEU A 118 0.80 -1.48 -24.77
C LEU A 118 1.77 -2.58 -24.28
N GLY A 119 1.54 -3.84 -24.66
CA GLY A 119 2.40 -4.98 -24.36
C GLY A 119 2.15 -5.61 -22.99
N TYR A 120 0.93 -5.52 -22.47
CA TYR A 120 0.52 -6.13 -21.21
C TYR A 120 -0.67 -7.08 -21.44
N ASP A 121 -0.38 -8.37 -21.60
CA ASP A 121 -1.38 -9.39 -21.97
C ASP A 121 -2.01 -10.10 -20.77
N ASP A 122 -1.44 -9.95 -19.57
CA ASP A 122 -1.89 -10.66 -18.36
C ASP A 122 -3.21 -10.15 -17.77
N GLY A 123 -3.70 -8.99 -18.24
CA GLY A 123 -4.87 -8.30 -17.66
C GLY A 123 -6.11 -9.19 -17.56
N GLN A 124 -6.47 -9.90 -18.62
CA GLN A 124 -7.63 -10.80 -18.62
C GLN A 124 -7.44 -11.96 -17.62
N ARG A 125 -6.27 -12.61 -17.65
CA ARG A 125 -5.95 -13.75 -16.77
C ARG A 125 -6.06 -13.36 -15.30
N LEU A 126 -5.50 -12.22 -14.91
CA LEU A 126 -5.55 -11.72 -13.53
C LEU A 126 -6.96 -11.40 -13.07
N LEU A 127 -7.81 -10.88 -13.97
CA LEU A 127 -9.21 -10.58 -13.66
C LEU A 127 -10.08 -11.83 -13.62
N ASP A 128 -9.74 -12.90 -14.34
CA ASP A 128 -10.55 -14.13 -14.39
C ASP A 128 -10.14 -15.17 -13.34
N THR A 129 -8.90 -15.12 -12.87
CA THR A 129 -8.35 -16.12 -11.93
C THR A 129 -8.74 -15.78 -10.50
N PRO A 130 -9.46 -16.66 -9.79
CA PRO A 130 -9.74 -16.46 -8.36
C PRO A 130 -8.46 -16.38 -7.52
N VAL A 131 -8.50 -15.59 -6.45
CA VAL A 131 -7.40 -15.51 -5.47
C VAL A 131 -7.72 -16.46 -4.30
N GLU A 132 -6.95 -17.54 -4.18
CA GLU A 132 -7.14 -18.63 -3.23
C GLU A 132 -5.89 -18.90 -2.38
N THR A 133 -4.70 -18.54 -2.87
CA THR A 133 -3.42 -18.79 -2.20
C THR A 133 -2.63 -17.52 -1.91
N ALA A 134 -1.61 -17.62 -1.05
CA ALA A 134 -0.71 -16.52 -0.75
C ALA A 134 0.10 -16.07 -1.98
N GLU A 135 0.45 -17.00 -2.88
CA GLU A 135 1.15 -16.68 -4.14
C GLU A 135 0.27 -15.86 -5.06
N GLN A 136 -1.04 -16.15 -5.12
CA GLN A 136 -1.99 -15.37 -5.92
C GLN A 136 -2.27 -13.99 -5.29
N VAL A 137 -2.23 -13.88 -3.96
CA VAL A 137 -2.24 -12.58 -3.28
C VAL A 137 -1.01 -11.76 -3.67
N ALA A 138 0.19 -12.36 -3.66
CA ALA A 138 1.42 -11.70 -4.07
C ALA A 138 1.36 -11.23 -5.53
N GLU A 139 0.86 -12.09 -6.42
CA GLU A 139 0.67 -11.76 -7.84
C GLU A 139 -0.32 -10.60 -8.05
N TRP A 140 -1.45 -10.60 -7.32
CA TRP A 140 -2.42 -9.50 -7.34
C TRP A 140 -1.80 -8.19 -6.83
N THR A 141 -1.04 -8.27 -5.74
CA THR A 141 -0.37 -7.12 -5.11
C THR A 141 0.57 -6.41 -6.10
N ASP A 142 1.32 -7.17 -6.89
CA ASP A 142 2.24 -6.66 -7.91
C ASP A 142 1.58 -6.28 -9.26
N SER A 143 0.26 -6.45 -9.40
CA SER A 143 -0.44 -6.28 -10.68
C SER A 143 -0.78 -4.82 -11.00
N ILE A 144 -1.12 -4.55 -12.28
CA ILE A 144 -1.62 -3.23 -12.73
C ILE A 144 -2.94 -2.81 -12.04
N PHE A 145 -3.64 -3.76 -11.41
CA PHE A 145 -4.87 -3.49 -10.67
C PHE A 145 -4.63 -3.12 -9.20
N ASN A 146 -3.35 -2.98 -8.79
CA ASN A 146 -2.98 -2.58 -7.44
C ASN A 146 -1.75 -1.65 -7.40
N ALA A 147 -0.64 -2.07 -8.00
CA ALA A 147 0.65 -1.38 -8.05
C ALA A 147 0.76 -0.46 -9.27
N SER A 148 -0.14 0.53 -9.35
CA SER A 148 -0.31 1.33 -10.57
C SER A 148 -0.75 2.77 -10.32
N VAL A 149 -0.69 3.24 -9.07
CA VAL A 149 -0.95 4.64 -8.77
C VAL A 149 0.36 5.41 -8.99
N PRO A 150 0.46 6.27 -10.01
CA PRO A 150 1.68 7.03 -10.28
C PRO A 150 1.77 8.22 -9.34
N LEU A 151 2.67 8.14 -8.37
CA LEU A 151 2.93 9.24 -7.46
C LEU A 151 4.35 9.78 -7.67
N PRO A 152 4.54 11.10 -7.69
CA PRO A 152 5.87 11.68 -7.53
C PRO A 152 6.47 11.24 -6.18
N ALA A 153 7.78 11.01 -6.12
CA ALA A 153 8.45 10.50 -4.92
C ALA A 153 8.13 11.30 -3.64
N GLY A 154 8.07 12.63 -3.73
CA GLY A 154 7.75 13.51 -2.60
C GLY A 154 6.29 13.43 -2.10
N THR A 155 5.40 12.71 -2.80
CA THR A 155 3.99 12.48 -2.42
C THR A 155 3.72 11.02 -2.05
N HIS A 156 4.72 10.13 -2.20
CA HIS A 156 4.61 8.72 -1.86
C HIS A 156 4.81 8.44 -0.35
N SER A 157 5.34 9.42 0.41
CA SER A 157 5.51 9.35 1.86
C SER A 157 4.59 10.35 2.58
N GLY A 158 3.95 9.91 3.67
CA GLY A 158 2.99 10.71 4.43
C GLY A 158 3.18 10.56 5.94
N VAL A 159 2.94 11.63 6.67
CA VAL A 159 2.96 11.71 8.14
C VAL A 159 1.47 11.70 8.59
N LEU A 160 1.07 11.12 9.75
CA LEU A 160 -0.33 11.15 10.27
C LEU A 160 -0.53 11.36 11.80
N PRO A 161 -1.76 11.69 12.29
CA PRO A 161 -2.08 12.05 13.69
C PRO A 161 -2.41 10.87 14.67
N LYS A 162 -2.82 11.19 15.91
CA LYS A 162 -2.75 10.38 17.16
C LYS A 162 -3.90 9.42 17.54
N ALA A 163 -4.82 9.00 16.66
CA ALA A 163 -5.83 7.99 17.03
C ALA A 163 -5.94 6.86 15.99
N ALA A 164 -6.16 5.61 16.40
CA ALA A 164 -6.19 4.45 15.50
C ALA A 164 -7.54 4.32 14.75
N GLY A 165 -7.82 5.24 13.83
CA GLY A 165 -9.01 5.21 12.98
C GLY A 165 -8.70 5.54 11.51
N TYR A 166 -9.67 5.33 10.62
CA TYR A 166 -9.58 5.53 9.17
C TYR A 166 -9.00 6.89 8.71
N HIS A 167 -9.01 7.89 9.61
CA HIS A 167 -8.47 9.24 9.41
C HIS A 167 -6.97 9.40 9.72
N HIS A 168 -6.27 8.36 10.18
CA HIS A 168 -4.95 8.50 10.82
C HIS A 168 -3.88 7.49 10.39
N TYR A 169 -4.22 6.49 9.58
CA TYR A 169 -3.22 5.65 8.91
C TYR A 169 -3.30 5.91 7.41
N PRO A 170 -2.18 6.01 6.68
CA PRO A 170 -2.26 6.39 5.29
C PRO A 170 -2.88 5.20 4.58
N LYS A 171 -3.70 5.45 3.56
CA LYS A 171 -3.88 4.38 2.58
C LYS A 171 -2.49 4.07 1.99
N PRO A 172 -2.12 2.80 1.81
CA PRO A 172 -2.93 1.59 2.05
C PRO A 172 -2.81 0.94 3.44
N ILE A 173 -2.01 1.44 4.40
CA ILE A 173 -1.85 0.84 5.74
C ILE A 173 -3.19 0.64 6.46
N VAL A 174 -4.08 1.63 6.39
CA VAL A 174 -5.39 1.53 7.03
C VAL A 174 -6.32 0.53 6.35
N ASP A 175 -6.10 0.28 5.04
CA ASP A 175 -6.90 -0.66 4.27
C ASP A 175 -6.58 -2.12 4.64
N ILE A 176 -5.41 -2.37 5.22
CA ILE A 176 -4.97 -3.72 5.66
C ILE A 176 -5.99 -4.36 6.60
N ASP A 177 -6.60 -3.60 7.50
CA ASP A 177 -7.59 -4.13 8.46
C ASP A 177 -8.83 -4.72 7.77
N HIS A 178 -9.13 -4.30 6.54
CA HIS A 178 -10.26 -4.79 5.77
C HIS A 178 -10.00 -6.09 5.01
N PHE A 179 -8.73 -6.45 4.80
CA PHE A 179 -8.36 -7.63 4.01
C PHE A 179 -7.43 -8.61 4.73
N ARG A 180 -6.82 -8.25 5.87
CA ARG A 180 -6.01 -9.20 6.65
C ARG A 180 -6.84 -10.37 7.17
N TYR A 181 -6.18 -11.47 7.51
CA TYR A 181 -6.82 -12.54 8.28
C TYR A 181 -7.40 -11.99 9.60
N ASP A 182 -8.58 -12.48 9.97
CA ASP A 182 -9.29 -12.03 11.17
C ASP A 182 -8.52 -12.31 12.46
N ASP A 183 -7.61 -13.28 12.44
CA ASP A 183 -6.78 -13.76 13.54
C ASP A 183 -5.39 -13.09 13.63
N PHE A 184 -5.08 -12.11 12.76
CA PHE A 184 -3.83 -11.35 12.83
C PHE A 184 -4.08 -9.93 13.35
N ASP A 185 -3.46 -9.50 14.45
CA ASP A 185 -3.62 -8.14 14.97
C ASP A 185 -2.61 -7.16 14.34
N LEU A 186 -3.07 -6.35 13.38
CA LEU A 186 -2.27 -5.30 12.73
C LEU A 186 -1.84 -4.19 13.70
N PHE A 187 -2.79 -3.72 14.52
CA PHE A 187 -2.57 -2.65 15.48
C PHE A 187 -2.28 -3.23 16.85
N VAL A 188 -1.10 -2.93 17.36
CA VAL A 188 -0.56 -3.45 18.61
C VAL A 188 -0.08 -2.29 19.49
N THR A 189 0.25 -2.57 20.75
CA THR A 189 0.72 -1.54 21.69
C THR A 189 2.07 -1.91 22.30
N ASP A 190 2.95 -0.93 22.46
CA ASP A 190 4.22 -1.14 23.16
C ASP A 190 4.01 -1.31 24.68
N GLY A 191 5.12 -1.55 25.42
CA GLY A 191 5.06 -1.72 26.89
C GLY A 191 4.58 -0.49 27.67
N ARG A 192 4.38 0.66 27.01
CA ARG A 192 3.81 1.90 27.57
C ARG A 192 2.36 2.13 27.12
N GLY A 193 1.78 1.20 26.37
CA GLY A 193 0.44 1.34 25.78
C GLY A 193 0.39 2.26 24.56
N LEU A 194 1.53 2.63 23.98
CA LEU A 194 1.56 3.48 22.79
C LEU A 194 1.33 2.66 21.52
N PRO A 195 0.54 3.15 20.55
CA PRO A 195 0.16 2.38 19.37
C PRO A 195 1.32 2.18 18.39
N ALA A 196 1.31 1.04 17.74
CA ALA A 196 2.17 0.67 16.62
C ALA A 196 1.39 -0.19 15.59
N ALA A 197 1.89 -0.23 14.36
CA ALA A 197 1.35 -1.07 13.29
C ALA A 197 2.45 -2.02 12.79
N VAL A 198 2.11 -3.30 12.66
CA VAL A 198 3.06 -4.35 12.25
C VAL A 198 2.47 -5.29 11.21
N VAL A 199 3.30 -5.85 10.34
CA VAL A 199 2.91 -6.88 9.35
C VAL A 199 3.85 -8.07 9.39
N PRO A 200 3.41 -9.30 9.06
CA PRO A 200 4.29 -10.46 8.96
C PRO A 200 5.34 -10.28 7.87
N VAL A 201 6.46 -11.00 7.99
CA VAL A 201 7.49 -11.02 6.93
C VAL A 201 7.43 -12.25 6.03
N SER A 202 6.45 -13.12 6.26
CA SER A 202 6.22 -14.32 5.45
C SER A 202 4.74 -14.74 5.51
N PRO A 203 4.27 -15.57 4.56
CA PRO A 203 2.88 -16.02 4.52
C PRO A 203 2.42 -16.75 5.79
N ARG A 204 1.13 -16.59 6.13
CA ARG A 204 0.47 -17.36 7.21
C ARG A 204 0.73 -18.86 7.07
N GLY A 205 1.09 -19.51 8.16
CA GLY A 205 1.40 -20.95 8.20
C GLY A 205 2.86 -21.31 7.88
N SER A 206 3.73 -20.32 7.63
CA SER A 206 5.17 -20.54 7.43
C SER A 206 5.94 -20.98 8.68
N GLY A 207 5.39 -20.68 9.87
CA GLY A 207 6.08 -20.82 11.16
C GLY A 207 7.02 -19.67 11.52
N ASP A 208 7.14 -18.63 10.70
CA ASP A 208 7.95 -17.45 10.99
C ASP A 208 7.11 -16.38 11.72
N GLY A 209 7.32 -16.27 13.02
CA GLY A 209 6.62 -15.32 13.89
C GLY A 209 7.21 -13.90 13.88
N ARG A 210 8.15 -13.58 12.99
CA ARG A 210 8.71 -12.22 12.90
C ARG A 210 7.72 -11.27 12.25
N VAL A 211 7.77 -10.02 12.68
CA VAL A 211 6.98 -8.92 12.09
C VAL A 211 7.87 -7.76 11.68
N ARG A 212 7.43 -6.99 10.70
CA ARG A 212 7.99 -5.70 10.32
C ARG A 212 7.14 -4.60 10.91
N LEU A 213 7.81 -3.64 11.55
CA LEU A 213 7.19 -2.42 12.05
C LEU A 213 6.95 -1.44 10.88
N LEU A 214 5.69 -1.02 10.70
CA LEU A 214 5.29 -0.07 9.66
C LEU A 214 5.18 1.36 10.20
N ALA A 215 4.68 1.48 11.43
CA ALA A 215 4.49 2.76 12.10
C ALA A 215 4.56 2.55 13.61
N ALA A 216 5.03 3.57 14.33
CA ALA A 216 5.03 3.60 15.78
C ALA A 216 4.75 5.03 16.26
N HIS A 217 4.07 5.15 17.40
CA HIS A 217 3.92 6.44 18.05
C HIS A 217 5.31 7.08 18.30
N PRO A 218 5.53 8.39 18.07
CA PRO A 218 6.86 9.02 18.14
C PRO A 218 7.56 8.90 19.48
N SER A 219 6.79 8.85 20.57
CA SER A 219 7.32 8.67 21.93
C SER A 219 7.58 7.20 22.29
N SER A 220 7.27 6.27 21.38
CA SER A 220 7.57 4.85 21.54
C SER A 220 9.05 4.60 21.26
N PRO A 221 9.73 3.74 22.03
CA PRO A 221 11.10 3.32 21.70
C PRO A 221 11.17 2.53 20.38
N TYR A 222 10.04 2.10 19.83
CA TYR A 222 9.98 1.50 18.49
C TYR A 222 10.08 2.56 17.36
N ALA A 223 9.84 3.84 17.64
CA ALA A 223 9.95 4.89 16.62
C ALA A 223 11.38 5.01 16.05
N ASP A 224 12.39 4.87 16.92
CA ASP A 224 13.80 4.90 16.53
C ASP A 224 14.25 3.66 15.73
N ARG A 225 13.41 2.63 15.69
CA ARG A 225 13.69 1.36 14.99
C ARG A 225 13.17 1.33 13.56
N LEU A 226 12.28 2.24 13.19
CA LEU A 226 11.74 2.32 11.84
C LEU A 226 12.86 2.60 10.84
N ALA A 227 12.78 1.98 9.66
CA ALA A 227 13.72 2.24 8.58
C ALA A 227 13.61 3.72 8.19
N GLY A 228 14.71 4.46 8.35
CA GLY A 228 14.82 5.83 7.85
C GLY A 228 15.24 5.83 6.37
N PRO A 229 15.08 6.97 5.68
CA PRO A 229 15.57 7.12 4.32
C PRO A 229 17.07 6.90 4.27
N GLY A 230 17.52 6.09 3.31
CA GLY A 230 18.94 5.89 3.05
C GLY A 230 19.64 7.22 2.73
N PRO A 231 20.97 7.32 2.91
CA PRO A 231 21.70 8.52 2.54
C PRO A 231 21.52 8.84 1.05
N VAL A 232 21.06 10.05 0.75
CA VAL A 232 20.82 10.52 -0.63
C VAL A 232 22.15 10.54 -1.40
N ASP A 233 22.34 9.59 -2.34
CA ASP A 233 23.44 9.66 -3.29
C ASP A 233 23.10 10.64 -4.42
N ARG A 234 23.73 11.82 -4.39
CA ARG A 234 23.52 12.88 -5.40
C ARG A 234 24.13 12.58 -6.76
N THR A 235 24.87 11.48 -6.91
CA THR A 235 25.56 11.12 -8.16
C THR A 235 24.78 10.13 -9.03
N VAL A 236 23.76 9.48 -8.48
CA VAL A 236 22.89 8.56 -9.20
C VAL A 236 21.56 9.25 -9.48
N ARG A 237 21.15 9.36 -10.75
CA ARG A 237 19.77 9.72 -11.12
C ARG A 237 18.82 8.54 -10.89
N THR A 238 18.85 7.96 -9.70
CA THR A 238 17.82 7.04 -9.21
C THR A 238 17.11 7.77 -8.08
N GLU A 239 15.80 7.87 -8.19
CA GLU A 239 14.95 8.75 -7.38
C GLU A 239 14.81 8.40 -5.90
N GLU A 240 15.47 7.37 -5.43
CA GLU A 240 15.63 7.09 -4.00
C GLU A 240 16.94 6.34 -3.79
N ALA A 241 17.64 6.68 -2.70
CA ALA A 241 18.62 5.77 -2.17
C ALA A 241 17.84 4.57 -1.60
N PRO A 242 18.15 3.33 -1.97
CA PRO A 242 17.52 2.16 -1.37
C PRO A 242 17.55 2.31 0.16
N ALA A 243 16.41 2.08 0.83
CA ALA A 243 16.38 2.08 2.28
C ALA A 243 17.46 1.10 2.75
N THR A 244 18.32 1.53 3.67
CA THR A 244 19.17 0.57 4.36
C THR A 244 18.25 -0.35 5.12
N ASP A 245 18.41 -1.67 4.99
CA ASP A 245 17.72 -2.65 5.83
C ASP A 245 17.93 -2.23 7.29
N GLY A 246 16.95 -1.51 7.85
CA GLY A 246 16.97 -1.18 9.25
C GLY A 246 16.75 -2.49 9.98
N GLU A 247 17.82 -3.16 10.42
CA GLU A 247 17.73 -4.36 11.25
C GLU A 247 16.77 -4.13 12.45
N GLY A 248 16.62 -2.88 12.90
CA GLY A 248 15.68 -2.47 13.94
C GLY A 248 14.20 -2.63 13.57
N ALA A 249 13.80 -2.46 12.31
CA ALA A 249 12.39 -2.50 11.90
C ALA A 249 11.85 -3.94 11.79
N LEU A 250 12.75 -4.93 11.76
CA LEU A 250 12.42 -6.34 11.80
C LEU A 250 12.44 -6.84 13.25
N LEU A 251 11.27 -7.15 13.78
CA LEU A 251 11.10 -7.61 15.16
C LEU A 251 11.12 -9.14 15.21
N SER A 252 11.82 -9.69 16.21
CA SER A 252 11.86 -11.14 16.43
C SER A 252 10.49 -11.66 16.88
N ALA A 253 10.28 -12.98 16.77
CA ALA A 253 9.04 -13.62 17.24
C ALA A 253 8.80 -13.45 18.75
N ASP A 254 9.86 -13.24 19.53
CA ASP A 254 9.78 -13.00 20.97
C ASP A 254 9.54 -11.53 21.34
N ASP A 255 9.52 -10.62 20.36
CA ASP A 255 9.20 -9.21 20.61
C ASP A 255 7.73 -9.06 21.02
N LEU A 256 7.47 -8.18 21.99
CA LEU A 256 6.13 -7.92 22.53
C LEU A 256 5.11 -7.60 21.43
N LEU A 257 5.49 -6.84 20.41
CA LEU A 257 4.60 -6.47 19.31
C LEU A 257 4.28 -7.69 18.42
N ALA A 258 5.27 -8.55 18.17
CA ALA A 258 5.08 -9.78 17.40
C ALA A 258 4.16 -10.76 18.14
N GLN A 259 4.37 -10.95 19.44
CA GLN A 259 3.54 -11.82 20.27
C GLN A 259 2.08 -11.35 20.32
N GLN A 260 1.84 -10.03 20.42
CA GLN A 260 0.49 -9.48 20.34
C GLN A 260 -0.14 -9.74 18.97
N ALA A 261 0.59 -9.45 17.89
CA ALA A 261 0.10 -9.57 16.51
C ALA A 261 -0.35 -10.99 16.15
N PHE A 262 0.37 -12.00 16.65
CA PHE A 262 0.08 -13.41 16.40
C PHE A 262 -0.73 -14.10 17.52
N SER A 263 -1.15 -13.38 18.57
CA SER A 263 -1.74 -13.98 19.78
C SER A 263 -2.99 -14.84 19.54
N ARG A 264 -3.69 -14.63 18.41
CA ARG A 264 -4.91 -15.34 18.02
C ARG A 264 -4.68 -16.40 16.94
N GLN A 265 -3.46 -16.53 16.42
CA GLN A 265 -3.09 -17.57 15.47
C GLN A 265 -2.65 -18.82 16.22
N THR A 266 -3.27 -19.96 15.91
CA THR A 266 -2.96 -21.29 16.46
C THR A 266 -2.59 -22.25 15.35
#